data_AF-A0A3M1JNF6-F1
#
_entry.id   AF-A0A3M1JNF6-F1
#
_cell.length_a   1.000
_cell.length_b   1.000
_cell.length_c   1.000
_cell.angle_alpha   90.00
_cell.angle_beta   90.00
_cell.angle_gamma   90.00
#
_symmetry.space_group_name_H-M   'P 1'
#
loop_
_entity.id
_entity.type
_entity.pdbx_description
1 polymer ?
#
loop_
_entity_poly.entity_id
_entity_poly.type
_entity_poly.pdbx_seq_one_letter_code
_entity_poly.pdbx_strand_id
1 'polypeptide(L)'
;MPIPRGRRAYCSQRCLEEFTKAHTWEFVRKDVLKRDRYKCAICGKRFSKAHLEIDHIIPLRTGIDPFDKSNLRTLCRDCHKRKTKLERALI
;
A
#
# COMPACT_ATOMS: atom_id res chain seq x y z
N MET A 1 12.81 -7.59 2.22
CA MET A 1 14.25 -7.39 1.91
C MET A 1 14.53 -7.96 0.52
N PRO A 2 15.18 -7.22 -0.40
CA PRO A 2 15.56 -7.77 -1.70
C PRO A 2 16.74 -8.75 -1.54
N ILE A 3 16.70 -9.86 -2.29
CA ILE A 3 17.71 -10.92 -2.21
C ILE A 3 18.96 -10.48 -3.01
N PRO A 4 20.18 -10.66 -2.46
CA PRO A 4 21.42 -10.37 -3.17
C PRO A 4 21.53 -11.15 -4.49
N ARG A 5 22.13 -10.52 -5.52
CA ARG A 5 22.35 -11.14 -6.83
C ARG A 5 23.10 -12.48 -6.70
N GLY A 6 22.61 -13.52 -7.38
CA GLY A 6 23.25 -14.85 -7.45
C GLY A 6 22.73 -15.90 -6.46
N ARG A 7 21.90 -15.55 -5.47
CA ARG A 7 21.23 -16.53 -4.60
C ARG A 7 19.77 -16.71 -5.00
N ARG A 8 19.35 -17.97 -5.21
CA ARG A 8 17.94 -18.34 -5.42
C ARG A 8 17.34 -18.76 -4.08
N ALA A 9 16.51 -17.90 -3.47
CA ALA A 9 15.77 -18.25 -2.25
C ALA A 9 14.42 -18.95 -2.54
N TYR A 10 13.96 -18.94 -3.80
CA TYR A 10 12.65 -19.46 -4.21
C TYR A 10 12.78 -20.57 -5.25
N CYS A 11 11.75 -21.43 -5.32
CA CYS A 11 11.65 -22.60 -6.21
C CYS A 11 11.96 -22.33 -7.69
N SER A 12 11.65 -21.14 -8.19
CA SER A 12 11.87 -20.75 -9.57
C SER A 12 11.94 -19.23 -9.71
N GLN A 13 12.35 -18.73 -10.87
CA GLN A 13 12.29 -17.30 -11.19
C GLN A 13 10.85 -16.77 -11.07
N ARG A 14 9.86 -17.57 -11.50
CA ARG A 14 8.44 -17.23 -11.37
C ARG A 14 8.03 -17.04 -9.91
N CYS A 15 8.43 -17.95 -9.01
CA CYS A 15 8.17 -17.84 -7.57
C CYS A 15 8.76 -16.53 -6.99
N LEU A 16 9.98 -16.16 -7.41
CA LEU A 16 10.62 -14.90 -7.03
C LEU A 16 9.86 -13.68 -7.54
N GLU A 17 9.43 -13.69 -8.81
CA GLU A 17 8.68 -12.58 -9.42
C GLU A 17 7.31 -12.38 -8.76
N GLU A 18 6.59 -13.47 -8.48
CA GLU A 18 5.29 -13.45 -7.80
C GLU A 18 5.44 -12.87 -6.39
N PHE A 19 6.44 -13.34 -5.63
CA PHE A 19 6.74 -12.80 -4.31
C PHE A 19 7.08 -11.30 -4.38
N THR A 20 7.95 -10.90 -5.31
CA THR A 20 8.40 -9.51 -5.47
C THR A 20 7.23 -8.60 -5.83
N LYS A 21 6.34 -9.02 -6.72
CA LYS A 21 5.12 -8.26 -7.08
C LYS A 21 4.18 -8.09 -5.88
N ALA A 22 4.09 -9.09 -5.01
CA ALA A 22 3.25 -9.04 -3.82
C ALA A 22 3.86 -8.25 -2.65
N HIS A 23 5.19 -8.21 -2.51
CA HIS A 23 5.88 -7.64 -1.33
C HIS A 23 6.76 -6.42 -1.66
N THR A 24 6.55 -5.78 -2.80
CA THR A 24 7.24 -4.53 -3.17
C THR A 24 6.25 -3.38 -3.21
N TRP A 25 6.55 -2.33 -2.45
CA TRP A 25 5.66 -1.17 -2.30
C TRP A 25 5.29 -0.51 -3.63
N GLU A 26 6.21 -0.44 -4.60
CA GLU A 26 5.92 0.18 -5.90
C GLU A 26 4.83 -0.56 -6.68
N PHE A 27 4.88 -1.90 -6.66
CA PHE A 27 3.88 -2.75 -7.33
C PHE A 27 2.55 -2.70 -6.60
N VAL A 28 2.58 -2.91 -5.28
CA VAL A 28 1.40 -2.83 -4.41
C VAL A 28 0.73 -1.47 -4.56
N ARG A 29 1.51 -0.38 -4.57
CA ARG A 29 0.99 0.98 -4.74
C ARG A 29 0.29 1.18 -6.07
N LYS A 30 0.91 0.72 -7.16
CA LYS A 30 0.32 0.83 -8.49
C LYS A 30 -0.98 0.01 -8.59
N ASP A 31 -1.00 -1.18 -7.99
CA ASP A 31 -2.12 -2.08 -8.02
C ASP A 31 -3.33 -1.55 -7.24
N VAL A 32 -3.12 -1.08 -6.01
CA VAL A 32 -4.16 -0.48 -5.16
C VAL A 32 -4.74 0.79 -5.79
N LEU A 33 -3.90 1.68 -6.34
CA LEU A 33 -4.38 2.88 -7.04
C LEU A 33 -5.23 2.54 -8.27
N LYS A 34 -4.84 1.49 -9.00
CA LYS A 34 -5.58 1.01 -10.18
C LYS A 34 -6.90 0.37 -9.78
N ARG A 35 -6.91 -0.47 -8.73
CA ARG A 35 -8.10 -1.09 -8.12
C ARG A 35 -9.11 -0.02 -7.70
N ASP A 36 -8.64 1.00 -7.00
CA ASP A 36 -9.48 2.09 -6.47
C ASP A 36 -9.83 3.15 -7.53
N ARG A 37 -9.43 2.93 -8.80
CA ARG A 37 -9.65 3.84 -9.94
C ARG A 37 -9.19 5.27 -9.66
N TYR A 38 -8.13 5.44 -8.89
CA TYR A 38 -7.60 6.73 -8.45
C TYR A 38 -8.63 7.58 -7.67
N LYS A 39 -9.54 6.92 -6.95
CA LYS A 39 -10.53 7.58 -6.09
C LYS A 39 -10.13 7.49 -4.63
N CYS A 40 -10.36 8.57 -3.90
CA CYS A 40 -10.23 8.56 -2.45
C CYS A 40 -11.35 7.73 -1.81
N ALA A 41 -11.01 6.81 -0.92
CA ALA A 41 -11.98 5.97 -0.21
C ALA A 41 -12.83 6.76 0.80
N ILE A 42 -12.37 7.93 1.26
CA ILE A 42 -13.11 8.77 2.23
C ILE A 42 -14.05 9.75 1.51
N CYS A 43 -13.54 10.52 0.54
CA CYS A 43 -14.33 11.57 -0.10
C CYS A 43 -14.92 11.18 -1.47
N GLY A 44 -14.58 10.00 -2.01
CA GLY A 44 -15.08 9.49 -3.28
C GLY A 44 -14.57 10.21 -4.54
N LYS A 45 -13.86 11.34 -4.39
CA LYS A 45 -13.34 12.15 -5.51
C LYS A 45 -12.14 11.46 -6.17
N ARG A 46 -12.02 11.67 -7.47
CA ARG A 46 -10.89 11.19 -8.28
C ARG A 46 -9.77 12.22 -8.29
N PHE A 47 -8.54 11.78 -8.12
CA PHE A 47 -7.36 12.65 -8.10
C PHE A 47 -6.26 12.11 -9.01
N SER A 48 -5.26 12.94 -9.33
CA SER A 48 -4.06 12.47 -10.01
C SER A 48 -3.18 11.63 -9.06
N LYS A 49 -2.38 10.71 -9.61
CA LYS A 49 -1.48 9.82 -8.85
C LYS A 49 -0.60 10.56 -7.84
N ALA A 50 -0.22 11.81 -8.13
CA ALA A 50 0.60 12.63 -7.25
C ALA A 50 -0.12 13.09 -5.97
N HIS A 51 -1.46 13.21 -6.01
CA HIS A 51 -2.30 13.66 -4.91
C HIS A 51 -2.92 12.52 -4.10
N LEU A 52 -2.59 11.28 -4.45
CA LEU A 52 -3.07 10.09 -3.79
C LEU A 52 -1.96 9.42 -2.99
N GLU A 53 -2.31 9.04 -1.78
CA GLU A 53 -1.48 8.28 -0.86
C GLU A 53 -2.18 6.97 -0.53
N ILE A 54 -1.40 5.97 -0.14
CA ILE A 54 -1.94 4.71 0.32
C ILE A 54 -1.79 4.66 1.82
N ASP A 55 -2.92 4.50 2.47
CA ASP A 55 -3.07 4.41 3.91
C ASP A 55 -3.39 2.97 4.30
N HIS A 56 -2.78 2.52 5.40
CA HIS A 56 -3.13 1.26 6.04
C HIS A 56 -4.41 1.44 6.86
N ILE A 57 -5.42 0.61 6.59
CA ILE A 57 -6.71 0.65 7.28
C ILE A 57 -6.54 0.36 8.76
N ILE A 58 -5.85 -0.75 9.05
CA ILE A 58 -5.40 -1.16 10.37
C ILE A 58 -3.92 -0.75 10.51
N PRO A 59 -3.51 -0.16 11.65
CA PRO A 59 -2.11 0.23 11.87
C PRO A 59 -1.14 -0.97 11.89
N LEU A 60 0.04 -0.80 11.28
CA LEU A 60 1.09 -1.82 11.20
C LEU A 60 1.57 -2.35 12.56
N ARG A 61 1.47 -1.53 13.62
CA ARG A 61 1.76 -1.91 15.01
C ARG A 61 0.94 -3.10 15.53
N THR A 62 -0.08 -3.53 14.79
CA THR A 62 -0.92 -4.70 15.11
C THR A 62 -0.34 -6.02 14.60
N GLY A 63 0.85 -6.01 13.97
CA GLY A 63 1.51 -7.24 13.49
C GLY A 63 0.93 -7.81 12.18
N ILE A 64 0.15 -7.01 11.49
CA ILE A 64 -0.47 -7.33 10.19
C ILE A 64 0.49 -7.09 9.03
N ASP A 65 0.24 -7.80 7.93
CA ASP A 65 1.06 -7.70 6.72
C ASP A 65 0.99 -6.27 6.11
N PRO A 66 2.15 -5.61 5.89
CA PRO A 66 2.19 -4.25 5.39
C PRO A 66 1.87 -4.10 3.90
N PHE A 67 1.85 -5.20 3.15
CA PHE A 67 1.60 -5.26 1.72
C PHE A 67 0.24 -5.83 1.37
N ASP A 68 -0.51 -6.33 2.36
CA ASP A 68 -1.85 -6.87 2.17
C ASP A 68 -2.77 -5.81 1.59
N LYS A 69 -3.15 -6.02 0.33
CA LYS A 69 -3.97 -5.09 -0.44
C LYS A 69 -5.33 -4.87 0.20
N SER A 70 -5.86 -5.84 0.94
CA SER A 70 -7.15 -5.72 1.63
C SER A 70 -7.09 -4.69 2.75
N ASN A 71 -5.93 -4.58 3.41
CA ASN A 71 -5.66 -3.58 4.43
C ASN A 71 -5.17 -2.23 3.87
N LEU A 72 -5.07 -2.05 2.56
CA LEU A 72 -4.62 -0.81 1.93
C LEU A 72 -5.78 -0.07 1.27
N ARG A 73 -5.82 1.26 1.46
CA ARG A 73 -6.80 2.14 0.80
C ARG A 73 -6.15 3.37 0.20
N THR A 74 -6.71 3.80 -0.93
CA THR A 74 -6.32 5.06 -1.57
C THR A 74 -6.99 6.25 -0.87
N LEU A 75 -6.20 7.20 -0.37
CA LEU A 75 -6.67 8.46 0.22
C LEU A 75 -6.07 9.65 -0.51
N CYS A 76 -6.81 10.76 -0.61
CA CYS A 76 -6.20 12.02 -1.01
C CYS A 76 -5.40 12.62 0.16
N ARG A 77 -4.43 13.48 -0.16
CA ARG A 77 -3.58 14.15 0.84
C ARG A 77 -4.38 14.84 1.95
N ASP A 78 -5.49 15.48 1.64
CA ASP A 78 -6.34 16.16 2.63
C ASP A 78 -7.02 15.18 3.58
N CYS A 79 -7.61 14.11 3.04
CA CYS A 79 -8.26 13.08 3.84
C CYS A 79 -7.25 12.31 4.70
N HIS A 80 -6.07 12.04 4.14
CA HIS A 80 -4.97 11.39 4.84
C HIS A 80 -4.47 12.26 6.00
N LYS A 81 -4.17 13.54 5.77
CA LYS A 81 -3.81 14.50 6.83
C LYS A 81 -4.86 14.58 7.94
N ARG A 82 -6.16 14.63 7.57
CA ARG A 82 -7.25 14.68 8.54
C ARG A 82 -7.29 13.42 9.40
N LYS A 83 -7.14 12.23 8.80
CA LYS A 83 -7.07 10.95 9.51
C LYS A 83 -5.89 10.93 10.46
N THR A 84 -4.68 11.25 10.00
CA THR A 84 -3.47 11.25 10.85
C THR A 84 -3.61 12.21 12.03
N LYS A 85 -4.25 13.37 11.84
CA LYS A 85 -4.52 14.32 12.92
C LYS A 85 -5.47 13.72 13.96
N LEU A 86 -6.53 13.02 13.52
CA LEU A 86 -7.48 12.36 14.42
C LEU A 86 -6.82 11.18 15.15
N GLU A 87 -6.06 10.34 14.46
CA GLU A 87 -5.35 9.20 15.07
C GLU A 87 -4.33 9.64 16.12
N ARG A 88 -3.67 10.79 15.92
CA ARG A 88 -2.74 11.38 16.90
C ARG A 88 -3.44 12.03 18.10
N ALA A 89 -4.70 12.45 17.96
CA ALA A 89 -5.46 13.06 19.05
C ALA A 89 -6.16 12.03 19.96
N LEU A 90 -6.18 10.75 19.54
CA LEU A 90 -6.76 9.62 20.27
C LEU A 90 -5.71 8.81 21.06
N ILE A 91 -4.50 9.34 21.17
CA ILE A 91 -3.38 8.84 21.99
C ILE A 91 -3.08 9.92 23.02
#